data_AF-B3E870-F1
#
_entry.id   AF-B3E870-F1
#
_cell.length_a   1.000
_cell.length_b   1.000
_cell.length_c   1.000
_cell.angle_alpha   90.00
_cell.angle_beta   90.00
_cell.angle_gamma   90.00
#
_symmetry.space_group_name_H-M   'P 1'
#
loop_
_entity.id
_entity.type
_entity.pdbx_description
1 polymer ?
#
loop_
_entity_poly.entity_id
_entity_poly.type
_entity_poly.pdbx_seq_one_letter_code
_entity_poly.pdbx_strand_id
1 'polypeptide(L)'
;MAMTDYIEERYDDTFESVYTVLSDLARRDPSATIRHIRQTLKSLYIRQGNDWTGRGAIGNAGLDASVAAHEAVLAELTVNEPGGKA
;
A
#
# COMPACT_ATOMS: atom_id res chain seq x y z
N MET A 1 13.47 13.30 19.94
CA MET A 1 12.82 12.73 18.75
C MET A 1 12.04 13.86 18.09
N ALA A 2 12.38 14.19 16.85
CA ALA A 2 11.72 15.24 16.09
C ALA A 2 10.37 14.74 15.55
N MET A 3 9.45 15.66 15.24
CA MET A 3 8.15 15.31 14.65
C MET A 3 8.30 14.52 13.34
N THR A 4 9.36 14.79 12.57
CA THR A 4 9.67 14.07 11.34
C THR A 4 9.99 12.60 11.59
N ASP A 5 10.76 12.28 12.64
CA ASP A 5 11.09 10.90 13.00
C ASP A 5 9.82 10.06 13.24
N TYR A 6 8.81 10.63 13.91
CA TYR A 6 7.54 9.95 14.16
C TYR A 6 6.68 9.77 12.90
N ILE A 7 6.82 10.65 11.91
CA ILE A 7 6.10 10.55 10.63
C ILE A 7 6.74 9.44 9.78
N GLU A 8 8.08 9.38 9.75
CA GLU A 8 8.84 8.33 9.07
C GLU A 8 8.58 6.96 9.71
N GLU A 9 8.69 6.86 11.05
CA GLU A 9 8.36 5.62 11.79
C GLU A 9 6.93 5.15 11.48
N ARG A 10 5.96 6.07 11.49
CA ARG A 10 4.57 5.74 11.17
C ARG A 10 4.42 5.23 9.73
N TYR A 11 5.16 5.81 8.79
CA TYR A 11 5.16 5.38 7.40
C TYR A 11 5.71 3.95 7.30
N ASP A 12 6.93 3.74 7.80
CA ASP A 12 7.64 2.46 7.73
C ASP A 12 6.84 1.33 8.37
N ASP A 13 6.34 1.55 9.59
CA ASP A 13 5.51 0.57 10.32
C ASP A 13 4.27 0.16 9.51
N THR A 14 3.60 1.15 8.88
CA THR A 14 2.41 0.86 8.08
C THR A 14 2.77 0.10 6.82
N PHE A 15 3.84 0.54 6.15
CA PHE A 15 4.29 -0.06 4.90
C PHE A 15 4.65 -1.52 5.14
N GLU A 16 5.54 -1.80 6.10
CA GLU A 16 6.01 -3.16 6.40
C GLU A 16 4.85 -4.08 6.79
N SER A 17 3.94 -3.59 7.63
CA SER A 17 2.77 -4.37 8.07
C SER A 17 1.88 -4.76 6.90
N VAL A 18 1.48 -3.79 6.07
CA VAL A 18 0.59 -4.01 4.92
C VAL A 18 1.28 -4.88 3.87
N TYR A 19 2.54 -4.59 3.55
CA TYR A 19 3.33 -5.34 2.59
C TYR A 19 3.46 -6.81 3.01
N THR A 20 3.77 -7.09 4.27
CA THR A 20 3.92 -8.45 4.79
C THR A 20 2.64 -9.26 4.65
N VAL A 21 1.50 -8.66 5.03
CA VAL A 21 0.19 -9.32 4.93
C VAL A 21 -0.17 -9.62 3.48
N LEU A 22 -0.05 -8.62 2.60
CA LEU A 22 -0.37 -8.79 1.19
C LEU A 22 0.56 -9.79 0.50
N SER A 23 1.85 -9.81 0.86
CA SER A 23 2.82 -10.78 0.36
C SER A 23 2.44 -12.21 0.79
N ASP A 24 1.99 -12.41 2.02
CA ASP A 24 1.53 -13.74 2.46
C ASP A 24 0.27 -14.19 1.74
N LEU A 25 -0.68 -13.28 1.53
CA LEU A 25 -1.88 -13.55 0.74
C LEU A 25 -1.54 -13.89 -0.71
N ALA A 26 -0.60 -13.14 -1.30
CA ALA A 26 -0.13 -13.33 -2.66
C ALA A 26 0.51 -14.71 -2.86
N ARG A 27 1.27 -15.21 -1.87
CA ARG A 27 1.82 -16.57 -1.91
C ARG A 27 0.75 -17.66 -1.95
N ARG A 28 -0.43 -17.40 -1.38
CA ARG A 28 -1.53 -18.37 -1.31
C ARG A 28 -2.42 -18.31 -2.56
N ASP A 29 -2.79 -17.12 -2.99
CA ASP A 29 -3.59 -16.87 -4.19
C ASP A 29 -3.23 -15.51 -4.82
N PRO A 30 -2.31 -15.50 -5.80
CA PRO A 30 -1.91 -14.28 -6.49
C PRO A 30 -3.08 -13.58 -7.19
N SER A 31 -3.99 -14.34 -7.81
CA SER A 31 -5.07 -13.80 -8.62
C SER A 31 -6.14 -13.12 -7.78
N ALA A 32 -6.53 -13.74 -6.65
CA ALA A 32 -7.44 -13.10 -5.70
C ALA A 32 -6.79 -11.87 -5.04
N THR A 33 -5.50 -11.95 -4.73
CA THR A 33 -4.75 -10.85 -4.11
C THR A 33 -4.66 -9.64 -5.04
N ILE A 34 -4.35 -9.82 -6.34
CA ILE A 34 -4.37 -8.74 -7.34
C ILE A 34 -5.75 -8.05 -7.39
N ARG A 35 -6.85 -8.82 -7.42
CA ARG A 35 -8.20 -8.24 -7.44
C ARG A 35 -8.49 -7.44 -6.18
N HIS A 36 -8.12 -7.97 -5.01
CA HIS A 36 -8.27 -7.30 -3.74
C HIS A 36 -7.49 -5.98 -3.71
N ILE A 37 -6.20 -6.03 -4.05
CA ILE A 37 -5.33 -4.86 -4.07
C ILE A 37 -5.90 -3.75 -4.96
N ARG A 38 -6.34 -4.07 -6.18
CA ARG A 38 -6.93 -3.09 -7.11
C ARG A 38 -8.19 -2.42 -6.54
N GLN A 39 -9.05 -3.18 -5.86
CA GLN A 39 -10.26 -2.63 -5.23
C GLN A 39 -9.90 -1.72 -4.04
N THR A 40 -8.93 -2.11 -3.24
CA THR A 40 -8.47 -1.33 -2.09
C THR A 40 -7.80 -0.04 -2.54
N LEU A 41 -6.89 -0.09 -3.52
CA LEU A 41 -6.23 1.09 -4.09
C LEU A 41 -7.22 2.13 -4.60
N LYS A 42 -8.27 1.71 -5.31
CA LYS A 42 -9.34 2.62 -5.76
C LYS A 42 -9.92 3.43 -4.59
N SER A 43 -10.13 2.78 -3.45
CA SER A 43 -10.66 3.44 -2.25
C SER A 43 -9.62 4.33 -1.57
N LEU A 44 -8.36 3.89 -1.53
CA LEU A 44 -7.25 4.65 -0.94
C LEU A 44 -6.95 5.94 -1.72
N TYR A 45 -6.93 5.90 -3.05
CA TYR A 45 -6.73 7.09 -3.87
C TYR A 45 -7.86 8.11 -3.72
N ILE A 46 -9.12 7.66 -3.61
CA ILE A 46 -10.23 8.57 -3.29
C ILE A 46 -9.99 9.26 -1.95
N ARG A 47 -9.53 8.51 -0.94
CA ARG A 47 -9.19 9.08 0.37
C ARG A 47 -7.94 9.96 0.33
N GLN A 48 -7.03 9.79 -0.62
CA GLN A 48 -5.85 10.64 -0.78
C GLN A 48 -6.22 11.96 -1.45
N GLY A 49 -7.03 11.90 -2.51
CA GLY A 49 -7.51 13.08 -3.22
C GLY A 49 -8.55 13.89 -2.43
N ASN A 50 -9.32 13.23 -1.57
CA ASN A 50 -10.12 13.91 -0.56
C ASN A 50 -9.18 14.31 0.57
N ASP A 51 -8.57 15.49 0.45
CA ASP A 51 -7.73 16.12 1.48
C ASP A 51 -8.57 16.39 2.74
N TRP A 52 -8.80 15.33 3.51
CA TRP A 52 -9.70 15.34 4.65
C TRP A 52 -9.03 16.14 5.75
N THR A 53 -9.49 17.39 5.90
CA THR A 53 -9.11 18.31 6.96
C THR A 53 -9.34 17.62 8.30
N GLY A 54 -8.26 17.15 8.93
CA GLY A 54 -8.30 16.40 10.19
C GLY A 54 -7.38 15.18 10.27
N ARG A 55 -6.81 14.71 9.16
CA ARG A 55 -5.91 13.53 9.17
C ARG A 55 -4.53 13.82 9.77
N GLY A 56 -4.03 15.04 9.57
CA GLY A 56 -2.69 15.46 9.99
C GLY A 56 -1.56 14.70 9.29
N ALA A 57 -0.31 15.12 9.53
CA ALA A 57 0.85 14.53 8.86
C ALA A 57 1.05 13.03 9.16
N ILE A 58 0.81 12.61 10.41
CA ILE A 58 0.91 11.20 10.84
C ILE A 58 -0.12 10.33 10.12
N GLY A 59 -1.37 10.80 9.99
CA GLY A 59 -2.39 10.05 9.28
C GLY A 59 -2.18 10.03 7.77
N ASN A 60 -1.60 11.11 7.20
CA ASN A 60 -1.20 11.14 5.79
C ASN A 60 -0.09 10.11 5.54
N ALA A 61 0.94 10.07 6.39
CA ALA A 61 2.01 9.09 6.31
C ALA A 61 1.48 7.65 6.32
N GLY A 62 0.52 7.34 7.20
CA GLY A 62 -0.12 6.02 7.21
C GLY A 62 -0.94 5.71 5.95
N LEU A 63 -1.63 6.70 5.37
CA LEU A 63 -2.33 6.48 4.10
C LEU A 63 -1.33 6.25 2.97
N ASP A 64 -0.30 7.08 2.87
CA ASP A 64 0.69 7.04 1.80
C ASP A 64 1.46 5.73 1.84
N ALA A 65 1.85 5.27 3.03
CA ALA A 65 2.46 3.97 3.24
C ALA A 65 1.54 2.81 2.83
N SER A 66 0.25 2.91 3.15
CA SER A 66 -0.73 1.89 2.74
C SER A 66 -0.84 1.83 1.21
N VAL A 67 -0.90 2.97 0.53
CA VAL A 67 -0.94 3.03 -0.95
C VAL A 67 0.33 2.41 -1.52
N ALA A 68 1.50 2.83 -1.05
CA ALA A 68 2.79 2.35 -1.54
C ALA A 68 2.96 0.84 -1.37
N ALA A 69 2.58 0.27 -0.22
CA ALA A 69 2.67 -1.17 0.01
C ALA A 69 1.75 -1.97 -0.93
N HIS A 70 0.55 -1.47 -1.20
CA HIS A 70 -0.37 -2.10 -2.16
C HIS A 70 0.17 -2.03 -3.60
N GLU A 71 0.71 -0.88 -4.01
CA GLU A 71 1.32 -0.70 -5.33
C GLU A 71 2.54 -1.61 -5.53
N ALA A 72 3.41 -1.71 -4.51
CA ALA A 72 4.60 -2.55 -4.55
C ALA A 72 4.24 -4.02 -4.81
N VAL A 73 3.34 -4.59 -4.00
CA VAL A 73 2.92 -5.99 -4.18
C VAL A 73 2.20 -6.19 -5.51
N LEU A 74 1.39 -5.23 -5.97
CA LEU A 74 0.76 -5.33 -7.29
C LEU A 74 1.79 -5.35 -8.43
N ALA A 75 2.82 -4.50 -8.36
CA ALA A 75 3.89 -4.46 -9.34
C ALA A 75 4.64 -5.80 -9.38
N GLU A 76 5.01 -6.34 -8.22
CA GLU A 76 5.68 -7.64 -8.13
C GLU A 76 4.85 -8.79 -8.71
N LEU A 77 3.54 -8.81 -8.46
CA LEU A 77 2.67 -9.87 -8.97
C LEU A 77 2.42 -9.77 -10.47
N THR A 78 2.36 -8.55 -11.01
CA THR A 78 2.12 -8.32 -12.46
C THR A 78 3.38 -8.51 -13.30
N VAL A 79 4.57 -8.22 -12.75
CA VAL A 79 5.86 -8.56 -13.40
C VAL A 79 6.06 -10.08 -13.49
N ASN A 80 5.57 -10.82 -12.50
CA ASN A 80 5.69 -12.29 -12.44
C ASN A 80 4.58 -13.04 -13.22
N GLU A 81 3.68 -12.34 -13.93
CA GLU A 81 2.74 -13.01 -14.83
C GLU A 81 3.50 -13.59 -16.05
N PRO A 82 3.35 -14.90 -16.38
CA PRO A 82 4.06 -15.55 -17.50
C PRO A 82 3.57 -15.11 -18.90
N GLY A 83 3.09 -13.87 -19.04
CA GLY A 83 2.59 -13.27 -20.27
C GLY A 83 3.08 -11.84 -20.53
N GLY A 84 4.02 -11.32 -19.74
CA GLY A 84 4.69 -10.05 -19.99
C GLY A 84 5.43 -10.09 -21.33
N LYS A 85 4.80 -9.56 -22.38
CA LYS A 85 5.38 -9.50 -23.72
C LYS A 85 6.65 -8.65 -23.70
N ALA A 86 7.74 -9.26 -24.19
CA ALA A 86 8.93 -8.59 -24.69
C ALA A 86 8.60 -7.62 -25.84
#